data_AF-A0AB39BWH8-F1
#
_entry.id   AF-A0AB39BWH8-F1
#
_cell.length_a   1.000
_cell.length_b   1.000
_cell.length_c   1.000
_cell.angle_alpha   90.00
_cell.angle_beta   90.00
_cell.angle_gamma   90.00
#
_symmetry.space_group_name_H-M   'P 1'
#
loop_
_entity.id
_entity.type
_entity.pdbx_description
1 polymer ?
#
loop_
_entity_poly.entity_id
_entity_poly.type
_entity_poly.pdbx_seq_one_letter_code
_entity_poly.pdbx_strand_id
1 'polypeptide(L)'
;MENNTNYFEICGDRGSGDYQITEYINGEARLLYTVHGMKQGGLKEARQLIGRYLTKNHQPNNNQKYLHITKKPGRVNNPSHQWVIEEYLNGVPLSK
;
A
#
# COMPACT_ATOMS: atom_id res chain seq x y z
N MET A 1 8.54 -21.76 -12.85
CA MET A 1 7.46 -20.84 -12.43
C MET A 1 8.15 -19.64 -11.85
N GLU A 2 8.19 -18.52 -12.57
CA GLU A 2 8.78 -17.29 -12.03
C GLU A 2 7.91 -16.83 -10.87
N ASN A 3 8.50 -16.77 -9.67
CA ASN A 3 7.86 -16.18 -8.51
C ASN A 3 7.77 -14.67 -8.77
N ASN A 4 6.72 -14.25 -9.49
CA ASN A 4 6.41 -12.84 -9.65
C ASN A 4 6.21 -12.23 -8.26
N THR A 5 7.21 -11.50 -7.79
CA THR A 5 7.20 -10.92 -6.45
C THR A 5 6.66 -9.51 -6.60
N ASN A 6 5.33 -9.37 -6.51
CA ASN A 6 4.64 -8.07 -6.52
C ASN A 6 4.27 -7.68 -5.09
N TYR A 7 4.71 -6.50 -4.64
CA TYR A 7 4.28 -5.90 -3.38
C TYR A 7 4.33 -4.38 -3.45
N PHE A 8 3.65 -3.74 -2.50
CA PHE A 8 3.61 -2.29 -2.36
C PHE A 8 4.40 -1.81 -1.15
N GLU A 9 4.91 -0.60 -1.23
CA GLU A 9 5.51 0.11 -0.12
C GLU A 9 4.80 1.44 0.08
N ILE A 10 4.41 1.72 1.32
CA ILE A 10 3.89 3.03 1.73
C ILE A 10 4.95 3.65 2.64
N CYS A 11 5.72 4.61 2.11
CA CYS A 11 6.74 5.32 2.88
C CYS A 11 6.22 6.69 3.30
N GLY A 12 6.22 7.00 4.59
CA GLY A 12 5.77 8.29 5.08
C GLY A 12 5.44 8.31 6.56
N ASP A 13 5.07 9.47 7.07
CA ASP A 13 4.63 9.61 8.45
C ASP A 13 3.62 10.73 8.67
N ARG A 14 3.04 10.73 9.88
CA ARG A 14 2.09 11.74 10.33
C ARG A 14 2.76 13.10 10.61
N GLY A 15 4.07 13.13 10.83
CA GLY A 15 4.82 14.35 11.13
C GLY A 15 4.86 15.26 9.91
N SER A 16 5.29 14.71 8.77
CA SER A 16 5.24 15.39 7.46
C SER A 16 3.81 15.45 6.93
N GLY A 17 3.04 14.37 7.10
CA GLY A 17 1.77 14.17 6.40
C GLY A 17 1.95 13.74 4.95
N ASP A 18 3.19 13.48 4.53
CA ASP A 18 3.53 13.05 3.17
C ASP A 18 3.74 11.54 3.14
N TYR A 19 3.08 10.87 2.18
CA TYR A 19 3.16 9.43 1.98
C TYR A 19 3.40 9.12 0.51
N GLN A 20 4.43 8.35 0.21
CA GLN A 20 4.74 7.84 -1.13
C GLN A 20 4.32 6.38 -1.23
N ILE A 21 3.71 6.02 -2.36
CA ILE A 21 3.30 4.65 -2.67
C ILE A 21 4.13 4.15 -3.84
N THR A 22 4.91 3.11 -3.61
CA THR A 22 5.77 2.47 -4.62
C THR A 22 5.31 1.04 -4.83
N GLU A 23 5.11 0.63 -6.08
CA GLU A 23 4.93 -0.77 -6.46
C GLU A 23 6.29 -1.37 -6.80
N TYR A 24 6.52 -2.60 -6.34
CA TYR A 24 7.68 -3.39 -6.71
C TYR A 24 7.22 -4.59 -7.54
N ILE A 25 7.73 -4.73 -8.75
CA ILE A 25 7.47 -5.89 -9.62
C ILE A 25 8.81 -6.50 -9.96
N ASN A 26 9.06 -7.73 -9.52
CA ASN A 26 10.31 -8.46 -9.80
C ASN A 26 11.58 -7.68 -9.40
N GLY A 27 11.47 -6.91 -8.31
CA GLY A 27 12.55 -6.07 -7.78
C GLY A 27 12.61 -4.66 -8.36
N GLU A 28 11.91 -4.37 -9.46
CA GLU A 28 11.86 -3.03 -10.03
C GLU A 28 10.84 -2.15 -9.30
N ALA A 29 11.28 -0.96 -8.89
CA ALA A 29 10.46 -0.01 -8.15
C ALA A 29 9.79 1.00 -9.09
N ARG A 30 8.48 1.19 -8.92
CA ARG A 30 7.68 2.20 -9.64
C ARG A 30 6.88 3.03 -8.65
N LEU A 31 7.16 4.33 -8.58
CA LEU A 31 6.32 5.26 -7.83
C LEU A 31 4.94 5.35 -8.49
N LEU A 32 3.88 5.07 -7.73
CA LEU A 32 2.49 5.14 -8.21
C LEU A 32 1.83 6.46 -7.84
N TYR A 33 1.92 6.85 -6.57
CA TYR A 33 1.21 8.02 -6.04
C TYR A 33 2.01 8.69 -4.93
N THR A 34 1.67 9.95 -4.67
CA THR A 34 2.10 10.67 -3.47
C THR A 34 0.90 11.38 -2.85
N VAL A 35 0.71 11.18 -1.54
CA VAL A 35 -0.25 11.90 -0.72
C VAL A 35 0.53 13.01 -0.02
N HIS A 36 0.03 14.25 -0.07
CA HIS A 36 0.72 15.42 0.48
C HIS A 36 -0.04 16.07 1.64
N GLY A 37 0.70 16.51 2.67
CA GLY A 37 0.18 17.36 3.75
C GLY A 37 -0.93 16.75 4.62
N MET A 38 -1.15 15.44 4.53
CA MET A 38 -2.24 14.74 5.21
C MET A 38 -1.80 14.15 6.55
N LYS A 39 -1.68 15.01 7.57
CA LYS A 39 -1.26 14.62 8.93
C LYS A 39 -2.24 13.67 9.62
N GLN A 40 -3.51 13.65 9.23
CA GLN A 40 -4.50 12.69 9.74
C GLN A 40 -5.11 11.91 8.58
N GLY A 41 -5.12 10.59 8.68
CA GLY A 41 -5.70 9.72 7.64
C GLY A 41 -4.79 9.44 6.43
N GLY A 42 -3.60 10.04 6.32
CA GLY A 42 -2.73 9.86 5.14
C GLY A 42 -2.36 8.39 4.85
N LEU A 43 -2.09 7.59 5.88
CA LEU A 43 -1.86 6.14 5.71
C LEU A 43 -3.13 5.40 5.22
N LYS A 44 -4.31 5.81 5.67
CA LYS A 44 -5.59 5.26 5.19
C LYS A 44 -5.79 5.60 3.71
N GLU A 45 -5.63 6.87 3.34
CA GLU A 45 -5.74 7.32 1.95
C GLU A 45 -4.73 6.58 1.06
N ALA A 46 -3.50 6.40 1.54
CA ALA A 46 -2.47 5.69 0.79
C ALA A 46 -2.86 4.23 0.48
N ARG A 47 -3.44 3.53 1.45
CA ARG A 47 -3.97 2.17 1.26
C ARG A 47 -5.15 2.15 0.29
N GLN A 48 -6.04 3.14 0.36
CA GLN A 48 -7.18 3.25 -0.55
C GLN A 48 -6.74 3.50 -2.00
N LEU A 49 -5.66 4.27 -2.21
CA LEU A 49 -5.05 4.46 -3.52
C LEU A 49 -4.50 3.15 -4.11
N ILE A 50 -3.88 2.30 -3.29
CA ILE A 50 -3.48 0.94 -3.71
C ILE A 50 -4.72 0.14 -4.15
N GLY A 51 -5.80 0.15 -3.35
CA GLY A 51 -7.05 -0.53 -3.71
C GLY A 51 -7.61 -0.08 -5.05
N ARG A 52 -7.71 1.24 -5.27
CA ARG A 52 -8.16 1.84 -6.53
C ARG A 52 -7.26 1.47 -7.71
N TYR A 53 -5.95 1.42 -7.51
CA TYR A 53 -4.99 0.98 -8.51
C TYR A 53 -5.20 -0.49 -8.89
N LEU A 54 -5.36 -1.35 -7.89
CA LEU A 54 -5.57 -2.78 -8.10
C LEU A 54 -6.87 -3.06 -8.85
N THR A 55 -7.97 -2.38 -8.50
CA THR A 55 -9.26 -2.50 -9.19
C THR A 55 -9.18 -2.12 -10.66
N LYS A 56 -8.32 -1.16 -11.02
CA LYS A 56 -8.17 -0.71 -12.42
C LYS A 56 -7.30 -1.64 -13.27
N ASN A 57 -6.28 -2.26 -12.68
CA ASN A 57 -5.24 -2.97 -13.43
C ASN A 57 -5.35 -4.50 -13.36
N HIS A 58 -6.12 -5.05 -12.43
CA HIS A 58 -6.32 -6.50 -12.30
C HIS A 58 -7.77 -6.89 -12.54
N GLN A 59 -7.97 -8.12 -13.04
CA GLN A 59 -9.30 -8.72 -12.98
C GLN A 59 -9.70 -8.88 -11.51
N PRO A 60 -10.92 -8.48 -11.12
CA PRO A 60 -11.34 -8.51 -9.72
C PRO A 60 -11.43 -9.96 -9.23
N ASN A 61 -10.37 -10.43 -8.57
CA ASN A 61 -10.39 -11.61 -7.73
C ASN A 61 -10.40 -11.15 -6.27
N ASN A 62 -11.57 -11.17 -5.65
CA ASN A 62 -11.77 -10.68 -4.28
C ASN A 62 -11.00 -11.48 -3.22
N ASN A 63 -10.47 -12.66 -3.55
CA ASN A 63 -9.70 -13.48 -2.62
C ASN A 63 -8.18 -13.31 -2.80
N GLN A 64 -7.74 -12.65 -3.86
CA GLN A 64 -6.31 -12.43 -4.08
C GLN A 64 -5.77 -11.41 -3.08
N LYS A 65 -4.74 -11.84 -2.33
CA LYS A 65 -4.07 -11.00 -1.35
C LYS A 65 -2.85 -10.34 -1.96
N TYR A 66 -2.69 -9.06 -1.68
CA TYR A 66 -1.55 -8.25 -2.07
C TYR A 66 -0.81 -7.78 -0.83
N LEU A 67 0.52 -7.91 -0.86
CA LEU A 67 1.39 -7.49 0.23
C LEU A 67 1.64 -5.97 0.14
N HIS A 68 1.55 -5.27 1.27
CA HIS A 68 2.17 -3.96 1.42
C HIS A 68 3.02 -3.87 2.69
N ILE A 69 4.07 -3.06 2.63
CA ILE A 69 4.94 -2.72 3.76
C ILE A 69 4.73 -1.24 4.08
N THR A 70 4.50 -0.89 5.34
CA THR A 70 4.44 0.51 5.77
C THR A 70 5.79 0.93 6.34
N LYS A 71 6.53 1.77 5.62
CA LYS A 71 7.81 2.31 6.09
C LYS A 71 7.62 3.67 6.75
N LYS A 72 7.98 3.76 8.02
CA LYS A 72 8.11 5.04 8.71
C LYS A 72 9.59 5.47 8.67
N PRO A 73 9.93 6.68 8.20
CA PRO A 73 11.29 7.19 8.25
C PRO A 73 11.91 7.03 9.65
N GLY A 74 13.14 6.51 9.72
CA GLY A 74 13.88 6.30 10.97
C GLY A 74 13.43 5.09 11.81
N ARG A 75 12.46 4.28 11.35
CA ARG A 75 12.01 3.08 12.07
C ARG A 75 12.72 1.83 11.53
N VAL A 76 13.34 1.05 12.43
CA VAL A 76 14.06 -0.20 12.10
C VAL A 76 13.11 -1.32 11.68
N ASN A 77 11.97 -1.47 12.37
CA ASN A 77 10.98 -2.52 12.10
C ASN A 77 9.70 -1.95 11.50
N ASN A 78 9.41 -2.32 10.25
CA ASN A 78 8.27 -1.83 9.49
C ASN A 78 7.20 -2.92 9.36
N PRO A 79 5.93 -2.64 9.70
CA PRO A 79 4.88 -3.63 9.61
C PRO A 79 4.55 -3.97 8.14
N SER A 80 4.28 -5.25 7.90
CA SER A 80 3.80 -5.77 6.63
C SER A 80 2.37 -6.29 6.77
N HIS A 81 1.54 -6.09 5.75
CA HIS A 81 0.16 -6.54 5.72
C HIS A 81 -0.16 -7.19 4.38
N GLN A 82 -0.95 -8.26 4.40
CA GLN A 82 -1.50 -8.89 3.20
C GLN A 82 -3.00 -8.70 3.19
N TRP A 83 -3.51 -7.95 2.23
CA TRP A 83 -4.91 -7.55 2.14
C TRP A 83 -5.51 -7.91 0.79
N VAL A 84 -6.80 -8.22 0.80
CA VAL A 84 -7.59 -8.25 -0.43
C VAL A 84 -7.94 -6.84 -0.88
N ILE A 85 -8.37 -6.68 -2.14
CA ILE A 85 -8.70 -5.36 -2.73
C ILE A 85 -9.72 -4.60 -1.86
N GLU A 86 -10.73 -5.29 -1.32
CA GLU A 86 -11.76 -4.68 -0.46
C GLU A 86 -11.18 -4.07 0.82
N GLU A 87 -10.25 -4.76 1.49
CA GLU A 87 -9.57 -4.24 2.68
C GLU A 87 -8.76 -2.99 2.35
N TYR A 88 -8.11 -2.95 1.18
CA TYR A 88 -7.44 -1.72 0.71
C TYR A 88 -8.43 -0.58 0.47
N LEU A 89 -9.57 -0.84 -0.18
CA LEU A 89 -10.61 0.18 -0.43
C LEU A 89 -11.22 0.72 0.88
N ASN A 90 -11.29 -0.10 1.93
CA ASN A 90 -11.67 0.35 3.27
C ASN A 90 -10.56 1.16 3.96
N GLY A 91 -9.29 0.82 3.69
CA GLY A 91 -8.10 1.55 4.14
C GLY A 91 -7.69 1.32 5.60
N VAL A 92 -8.48 0.52 6.32
CA VAL A 92 -8.23 0.08 7.70
C VAL A 92 -8.47 -1.43 7.79
N PRO A 93 -7.80 -2.15 8.72
CA PRO A 93 -8.11 -3.55 8.94
C PRO A 93 -9.60 -3.71 9.22
N LEU A 94 -10.25 -4.66 8.55
CA LEU A 94 -11.58 -5.08 8.98
C LEU A 94 -11.43 -5.69 10.37
N SER A 95 -12.10 -5.10 11.36
CA SER A 95 -12.13 -5.66 12.72
C SER A 95 -12.58 -7.12 12.63
N LYS A 96 -11.82 -8.03 13.23
CA LYS A 96 -12.21 -9.43 13.38
C LYS A 96 -13.43 -9.57 14.28
#